data_AF-A0A1G1BYL7-F1
#
_entry.id   AF-A0A1G1BYL7-F1
#
_cell.length_a   1.000
_cell.length_b   1.000
_cell.length_c   1.000
_cell.angle_alpha   90.00
_cell.angle_beta   90.00
_cell.angle_gamma   90.00
#
_symmetry.space_group_name_H-M   'P 1'
#
loop_
_entity.id
_entity.type
_entity.pdbx_description
1 polymer ?
#
loop_
_entity_poly.entity_id
_entity_poly.type
_entity_poly.pdbx_seq_one_letter_code
_entity_poly.pdbx_strand_id
1 'polypeptide(L)'
;MIKLCSQHALVVGYDGRQRPFSFDVLREELRLCFRQCGVAESWQAEHIALVIEEQILEAQGQLDAQVAEAEMDAMVTSVLLASGFGDVAATYRDRRKTQPHEMGKELFAAWDEVRLERQLAGFIPLSRAALPELVGRVKRALADLGLREVSDGLIQELGAHLLRNSVRDSDAEQGVPDAGDVIGPAEWSALLTDAQRDLLDRGAVRLLPISAIFPRARIELDLSRVIPDAVQRPLAEIVFLPGLHRACGALRDTLVRVRGELCRRRPQAAQFPGHLIVKGMEILFESHLVPMRRRDADVLVREVDEIVRAAIVTRVPFEVTVSTHAR
;
A
#
# COMPACT_ATOMS: atom_id res chain seq x y z
N MET A 1 7.29 -21.60 21.27
CA MET A 1 6.43 -21.14 20.16
C MET A 1 5.56 -20.01 20.68
N ILE A 2 5.88 -18.75 20.34
CA ILE A 2 5.06 -17.57 20.66
C ILE A 2 5.07 -16.81 19.34
N LYS A 3 3.90 -16.68 18.71
CA LYS A 3 3.70 -15.79 17.56
C LYS A 3 4.02 -14.38 18.05
N LEU A 4 5.09 -13.79 17.56
CA LEU A 4 5.30 -12.34 17.67
C LEU A 4 4.24 -11.69 16.79
N CYS A 5 3.57 -10.68 17.33
CA CYS A 5 2.29 -10.18 16.85
C CYS A 5 2.34 -9.74 15.38
N SER A 6 1.84 -10.57 14.47
CA SER A 6 1.07 -10.08 13.33
C SER A 6 0.03 -9.13 13.93
N GLN A 7 -0.06 -7.90 13.43
CA GLN A 7 -1.07 -6.96 13.88
C GLN A 7 -2.42 -7.54 13.49
N HIS A 8 -3.00 -8.32 14.40
CA HIS A 8 -4.32 -8.89 14.24
C HIS A 8 -5.31 -7.74 14.34
N ALA A 9 -5.75 -7.25 13.19
CA ALA A 9 -6.94 -6.43 13.13
C ALA A 9 -8.12 -7.25 13.66
N LEU A 10 -8.89 -6.68 14.57
CA LEU A 10 -10.15 -7.27 15.01
C LEU A 10 -11.24 -6.90 14.01
N VAL A 11 -11.73 -7.90 13.28
CA VAL A 11 -12.77 -7.71 12.28
C VAL A 11 -14.04 -8.41 12.77
N VAL A 12 -15.20 -7.77 12.55
CA VAL A 12 -16.49 -8.38 12.84
C VAL A 12 -16.86 -9.31 11.69
N GLY A 13 -16.86 -10.61 11.93
CA GLY A 13 -17.25 -11.60 10.94
C GLY A 13 -18.73 -11.50 10.56
N TYR A 14 -19.13 -12.19 9.49
CA TYR A 14 -20.53 -12.24 9.03
C TYR A 14 -21.52 -12.77 10.06
N ASP A 15 -21.05 -13.47 11.09
CA ASP A 15 -21.84 -13.96 12.22
C ASP A 15 -21.94 -12.94 13.37
N GLY A 16 -21.45 -11.71 13.17
CA GLY A 16 -21.42 -10.65 14.18
C GLY A 16 -20.36 -10.86 15.26
N ARG A 17 -19.53 -11.90 15.16
CA ARG A 17 -18.48 -12.18 16.16
C ARG A 17 -17.17 -11.54 15.74
N GLN A 18 -16.49 -10.93 16.71
CA GLN A 18 -15.14 -10.44 16.50
C GLN A 18 -14.17 -11.61 16.34
N ARG A 19 -13.34 -11.53 15.30
CA ARG A 19 -12.30 -12.51 15.01
C ARG A 19 -11.00 -11.80 14.64
N PRO A 20 -9.85 -12.36 15.03
CA PRO A 20 -8.57 -11.86 14.55
C PRO A 20 -8.46 -12.11 13.05
N PHE A 21 -8.20 -11.05 12.30
CA PHE A 21 -7.92 -11.11 10.88
C PHE A 21 -6.40 -11.27 10.65
N SER A 22 -6.04 -11.98 9.58
CA SER A 22 -4.64 -12.18 9.18
C SER A 22 -4.46 -11.63 7.78
N PHE A 23 -3.68 -10.56 7.68
CA PHE A 23 -3.33 -9.95 6.41
C PHE A 23 -2.49 -10.88 5.52
N ASP A 24 -1.80 -11.87 6.09
CA ASP A 24 -1.04 -12.86 5.33
C ASP A 24 -1.96 -13.81 4.58
N VAL A 25 -3.11 -14.15 5.17
CA VAL A 25 -4.16 -14.90 4.48
C VAL A 25 -4.71 -14.09 3.31
N LEU A 26 -4.99 -12.79 3.52
CA LEU A 26 -5.45 -11.90 2.45
C LEU A 26 -4.42 -11.78 1.31
N ARG A 27 -3.14 -11.63 1.65
CA ARG A 27 -2.02 -11.58 0.66
C ARG A 27 -2.00 -12.83 -0.19
N GLU A 28 -2.06 -14.01 0.44
CA GLU A 28 -2.05 -15.29 -0.29
C GLU A 28 -3.31 -15.46 -1.16
N GLU A 29 -4.49 -15.09 -0.66
CA GLU A 29 -5.74 -15.12 -1.42
C GLU A 29 -5.67 -14.21 -2.65
N LEU A 30 -5.18 -12.98 -2.49
CA LEU A 30 -4.99 -12.05 -3.60
C LEU A 30 -3.96 -12.58 -4.59
N ARG A 31 -2.81 -13.10 -4.13
CA ARG A 31 -1.80 -13.73 -5.02
C ARG A 31 -2.40 -14.87 -5.84
N LEU A 32 -3.31 -15.65 -5.27
CA LEU A 32 -4.00 -16.70 -6.01
C LEU A 32 -4.98 -16.13 -7.04
N CYS A 33 -5.72 -15.06 -6.72
CA CYS A 33 -6.62 -14.40 -7.66
C CYS A 33 -5.86 -13.77 -8.83
N PHE A 34 -4.77 -13.04 -8.55
CA PHE A 34 -3.91 -12.46 -9.58
C PHE A 34 -3.32 -13.54 -10.50
N ARG A 35 -2.83 -14.65 -9.94
CA ARG A 35 -2.33 -15.79 -10.75
C ARG A 35 -3.40 -16.42 -11.63
N GLN A 36 -4.63 -16.56 -11.13
CA GLN A 36 -5.73 -17.12 -11.90
C GLN A 36 -6.15 -16.22 -13.07
N CYS A 37 -6.03 -14.91 -12.92
CA CYS A 37 -6.26 -13.94 -13.99
C CYS A 37 -5.05 -13.74 -14.91
N GLY A 38 -4.00 -14.55 -14.79
CA GLY A 38 -2.81 -14.48 -15.65
C GLY A 38 -1.85 -13.33 -15.33
N VAL A 39 -2.01 -12.66 -14.19
CA VAL A 39 -1.06 -11.64 -13.74
C VAL A 39 0.08 -12.34 -12.99
N ALA A 40 1.26 -12.38 -13.63
CA ALA A 40 2.43 -13.10 -13.12
C ALA A 40 3.17 -12.34 -11.99
N GLU A 41 2.96 -11.04 -11.93
CA GLU A 41 3.66 -10.16 -11.02
C GLU A 41 3.05 -10.27 -9.61
N SER A 42 3.89 -10.59 -8.62
CA SER A 42 3.44 -10.80 -7.24
C SER A 42 3.28 -9.51 -6.45
N TRP A 43 3.79 -8.39 -6.98
CA TRP A 43 3.84 -7.12 -6.26
C TRP A 43 2.47 -6.44 -6.19
N GLN A 44 1.56 -6.67 -7.13
CA GLN A 44 0.21 -6.10 -7.12
C GLN A 44 -0.62 -6.63 -5.95
N ALA A 45 -0.59 -7.94 -5.71
CA ALA A 45 -1.29 -8.57 -4.59
C ALA A 45 -0.78 -8.05 -3.25
N GLU A 46 0.54 -7.90 -3.11
CA GLU A 46 1.17 -7.30 -1.93
C GLU A 46 0.75 -5.84 -1.73
N HIS A 47 0.79 -5.06 -2.81
CA HIS A 47 0.46 -3.64 -2.74
C HIS A 47 -0.99 -3.41 -2.33
N ILE A 48 -1.92 -4.20 -2.86
CA ILE A 48 -3.34 -4.10 -2.50
C ILE A 48 -3.56 -4.55 -1.06
N ALA A 49 -3.01 -5.70 -0.65
CA ALA A 49 -3.15 -6.17 0.74
C ALA A 49 -2.60 -5.16 1.75
N LEU A 50 -1.49 -4.50 1.43
CA LEU A 50 -0.87 -3.47 2.27
C LEU A 50 -1.73 -2.20 2.37
N VAL A 51 -2.37 -1.79 1.27
CA VAL A 51 -3.32 -0.65 1.29
C VAL A 51 -4.50 -0.96 2.20
N ILE A 52 -5.03 -2.18 2.13
CA ILE A 52 -6.15 -2.62 2.97
C ILE A 52 -5.72 -2.69 4.44
N GLU A 53 -4.53 -3.22 4.72
CA GLU A 53 -3.96 -3.27 6.07
C GLU A 53 -3.85 -1.89 6.71
N GLU A 54 -3.27 -0.92 6.00
CA GLU A 54 -3.16 0.45 6.51
C GLU A 54 -4.52 1.09 6.79
N GLN A 55 -5.49 0.91 5.90
CA GLN A 55 -6.84 1.46 6.07
C GLN A 55 -7.57 0.88 7.27
N ILE A 56 -7.43 -0.43 7.51
CA ILE A 56 -8.04 -1.08 8.66
C ILE A 56 -7.37 -0.64 9.96
N LEU A 57 -6.04 -0.52 9.96
CA LEU A 57 -5.30 -0.06 11.13
C LEU A 57 -5.60 1.42 11.45
N GLU A 58 -5.74 2.26 10.44
CA GLU A 58 -6.14 3.66 10.60
C GLU A 58 -7.57 3.79 11.13
N ALA A 59 -8.50 2.98 10.61
CA ALA A 59 -9.87 2.93 11.11
C ALA A 59 -9.92 2.50 12.57
N GLN A 60 -9.23 1.43 12.94
CA GLN A 60 -9.18 0.92 14.32
C GLN A 60 -8.44 1.84 15.31
N GLY A 61 -7.57 2.73 14.81
CA GLY A 61 -6.93 3.77 15.60
C GLY A 61 -7.90 4.87 16.08
N GLN A 62 -9.10 4.96 15.49
CA GLN A 62 -10.16 5.85 15.92
C GLN A 62 -11.05 5.12 16.95
N LEU A 63 -11.17 5.69 18.15
CA LEU A 63 -11.99 5.15 19.24
C LEU A 63 -13.38 4.71 18.74
N ASP A 64 -13.73 3.44 18.98
CA ASP A 64 -14.99 2.74 18.63
C ASP A 64 -15.24 2.28 17.18
N ALA A 65 -14.31 2.47 16.24
CA ALA A 65 -14.51 1.95 14.87
C ALA A 65 -14.16 0.45 14.76
N GLN A 66 -15.19 -0.39 14.60
CA GLN A 66 -15.04 -1.81 14.26
C GLN A 66 -15.26 -2.01 12.77
N VAL A 67 -14.28 -2.60 12.09
CA VAL A 67 -14.39 -2.92 10.66
C VAL A 67 -15.09 -4.27 10.51
N ALA A 68 -16.14 -4.33 9.70
CA ALA A 68 -16.80 -5.60 9.36
C ALA A 68 -16.07 -6.32 8.23
N GLU A 69 -16.12 -7.66 8.20
CA GLU A 69 -15.50 -8.47 7.16
C GLU A 69 -16.09 -8.15 5.77
N ALA A 70 -17.39 -7.81 5.75
CA ALA A 70 -18.08 -7.33 4.57
C ALA A 70 -17.52 -5.99 4.05
N GLU A 71 -17.17 -5.06 4.94
CA GLU A 71 -16.60 -3.76 4.58
C GLU A 71 -15.18 -3.93 4.04
N MET A 72 -14.40 -4.82 4.65
CA MET A 72 -13.08 -5.18 4.16
C MET A 72 -13.13 -5.81 2.76
N ASP A 73 -14.01 -6.78 2.53
CA ASP A 73 -14.14 -7.41 1.21
C ASP A 73 -14.62 -6.40 0.14
N ALA A 74 -15.48 -5.45 0.52
CA ALA A 74 -15.86 -4.32 -0.34
C ALA A 74 -14.66 -3.41 -0.64
N MET A 75 -13.83 -3.11 0.36
CA MET A 75 -12.62 -2.30 0.20
C MET A 75 -11.61 -2.97 -0.73
N VAL A 76 -11.36 -4.28 -0.56
CA VAL A 76 -10.48 -5.07 -1.44
C VAL A 76 -10.98 -5.03 -2.88
N THR A 77 -12.28 -5.29 -3.07
CA THR A 77 -12.92 -5.27 -4.39
C THR A 77 -12.80 -3.90 -5.05
N SER A 78 -13.04 -2.83 -4.30
CA SER A 78 -12.95 -1.48 -4.82
C SER A 78 -11.52 -1.09 -5.21
N VAL A 79 -10.53 -1.40 -4.36
CA VAL A 79 -9.12 -1.14 -4.67
C VAL A 79 -8.70 -1.90 -5.94
N LEU A 80 -9.15 -3.15 -6.11
CA LEU A 80 -8.91 -3.93 -7.32
C LEU A 80 -9.55 -3.27 -8.55
N LEU A 81 -10.82 -2.86 -8.47
CA LEU A 81 -11.54 -2.20 -9.57
C LEU A 81 -10.91 -0.84 -9.94
N ALA A 82 -10.59 -0.03 -8.94
CA ALA A 82 -9.96 1.28 -9.13
C ALA A 82 -8.56 1.13 -9.75
N SER A 83 -7.83 0.08 -9.38
CA SER A 83 -6.51 -0.24 -9.95
C SER A 83 -6.57 -0.90 -11.34
N GLY A 84 -7.76 -1.11 -11.90
CA GLY A 84 -7.95 -1.71 -13.22
C GLY A 84 -7.95 -3.25 -13.24
N PHE A 85 -7.91 -3.90 -12.08
CA PHE A 85 -7.94 -5.36 -11.96
C PHE A 85 -9.37 -5.89 -11.77
N GLY A 86 -10.28 -5.53 -12.67
CA GLY A 86 -11.69 -5.92 -12.58
C GLY A 86 -11.92 -7.43 -12.58
N ASP A 87 -11.15 -8.17 -13.38
CA ASP A 87 -11.22 -9.64 -13.45
C ASP A 87 -10.73 -10.30 -12.15
N VAL A 88 -9.71 -9.70 -11.51
CA VAL A 88 -9.20 -10.15 -10.21
C VAL A 88 -10.22 -9.84 -9.12
N ALA A 89 -10.90 -8.68 -9.18
CA ALA A 89 -11.99 -8.33 -8.28
C ALA A 89 -13.16 -9.32 -8.38
N ALA A 90 -13.54 -9.72 -9.60
CA ALA A 90 -14.55 -10.75 -9.82
C ALA A 90 -14.11 -12.10 -9.23
N THR A 91 -12.89 -12.53 -9.51
CA THR A 91 -12.33 -13.79 -8.99
C THR A 91 -12.23 -13.80 -7.46
N TYR A 92 -11.85 -12.68 -6.85
CA TYR A 92 -11.79 -12.52 -5.40
C TYR A 92 -13.18 -12.67 -4.76
N ARG A 93 -14.21 -12.01 -5.30
CA ARG A 93 -15.60 -12.12 -4.83
C ARG A 93 -16.12 -13.55 -4.93
N ASP A 94 -15.93 -14.20 -6.08
CA ASP A 94 -16.35 -15.59 -6.31
C ASP A 94 -15.74 -16.54 -5.28
N ARG A 95 -14.46 -16.31 -4.92
CA ARG A 95 -13.76 -17.11 -3.92
C ARG A 95 -14.29 -16.94 -2.50
N ARG A 96 -14.54 -15.70 -2.09
CA ARG A 96 -15.01 -15.39 -0.72
C ARG A 96 -16.46 -15.79 -0.51
N LYS A 97 -17.17 -16.22 -1.57
CA LYS A 97 -18.63 -16.41 -1.58
C LYS A 97 -19.35 -15.19 -0.99
N THR A 98 -18.70 -14.04 -1.04
CA THR A 98 -19.41 -12.80 -0.90
C THR A 98 -20.37 -12.81 -2.05
N GLN A 99 -21.67 -12.84 -1.72
CA GLN A 99 -22.64 -12.39 -2.68
C GLN A 99 -22.08 -11.06 -3.22
N PRO A 100 -22.28 -10.74 -4.51
CA PRO A 100 -22.13 -9.33 -4.89
C PRO A 100 -22.82 -8.58 -3.76
N HIS A 101 -22.11 -7.65 -3.09
CA HIS A 101 -22.83 -6.63 -2.33
C HIS A 101 -24.01 -6.33 -3.20
N GLU A 102 -25.23 -6.67 -2.75
CA GLU A 102 -26.38 -6.44 -3.59
C GLU A 102 -26.21 -4.97 -3.94
N MET A 103 -25.84 -4.70 -5.20
CA MET A 103 -26.02 -3.42 -5.84
C MET A 103 -27.53 -3.34 -5.80
N GLY A 104 -28.04 -2.89 -4.64
CA GLY A 104 -29.38 -3.17 -4.21
C GLY A 104 -30.25 -2.61 -5.30
N LYS A 105 -31.01 -3.49 -5.98
CA LYS A 105 -31.91 -3.17 -7.10
C LYS A 105 -31.66 -1.77 -7.65
N GLU A 106 -30.71 -1.55 -8.56
CA GLU A 106 -30.27 -0.21 -9.01
C GLU A 106 -31.35 0.87 -8.90
N LEU A 107 -31.41 1.53 -7.74
CA LEU A 107 -32.42 2.53 -7.47
C LEU A 107 -31.85 3.82 -8.04
N PHE A 108 -32.34 4.19 -9.22
CA PHE A 108 -32.19 5.54 -9.72
C PHE A 108 -32.86 6.46 -8.73
N ALA A 109 -32.04 7.29 -8.08
CA ALA A 109 -32.49 8.29 -7.13
C ALA A 109 -31.80 9.60 -7.45
N ALA A 110 -32.40 10.71 -7.01
CA ALA A 110 -31.77 12.02 -7.10
C ALA A 110 -30.40 12.00 -6.41
N TRP A 111 -29.39 12.58 -7.07
CA TRP A 111 -28.08 12.76 -6.44
C TRP A 111 -28.01 14.13 -5.77
N ASP A 112 -27.42 14.15 -4.59
CA ASP A 112 -27.03 15.36 -3.89
C ASP A 112 -25.59 15.20 -3.40
N GLU A 113 -25.00 16.30 -2.92
CA GLU A 113 -23.60 16.33 -2.51
C GLU A 113 -23.31 15.34 -1.38
N VAL A 114 -24.25 15.19 -0.44
CA VAL A 114 -24.13 14.28 0.70
C VAL A 114 -24.14 12.81 0.25
N ARG A 115 -25.00 12.47 -0.72
CA ARG A 115 -25.06 11.14 -1.31
C ARG A 115 -23.81 10.84 -2.13
N LEU A 116 -23.34 11.79 -2.94
CA LEU A 116 -22.10 11.63 -3.70
C LEU A 116 -20.92 11.41 -2.76
N GLU A 117 -20.80 12.22 -1.70
CA GLU A 117 -19.76 12.09 -0.70
C GLU A 117 -19.83 10.73 0.01
N ARG A 118 -21.02 10.31 0.47
CA ARG A 118 -21.22 9.01 1.12
C ARG A 118 -20.87 7.85 0.19
N GLN A 119 -21.33 7.88 -1.06
CA GLN A 119 -21.10 6.79 -2.01
C GLN A 119 -19.64 6.74 -2.47
N LEU A 120 -18.99 7.89 -2.68
CA LEU A 120 -17.59 7.95 -3.08
C LEU A 120 -16.65 7.66 -1.92
N ALA A 121 -16.98 8.06 -0.69
CA ALA A 121 -16.21 7.70 0.51
C ALA A 121 -16.33 6.22 0.85
N GLY A 122 -17.53 5.64 0.71
CA GLY A 122 -17.77 4.21 0.93
C GLY A 122 -17.21 3.32 -0.17
N PHE A 123 -17.06 3.86 -1.38
CA PHE A 123 -16.52 3.11 -2.52
C PHE A 123 -15.02 3.30 -2.67
N ILE A 124 -14.50 4.53 -2.72
CA ILE A 124 -13.09 4.80 -3.01
C ILE A 124 -12.38 5.22 -1.72
N PRO A 125 -11.31 4.53 -1.30
CA PRO A 125 -10.51 4.96 -0.17
C PRO A 125 -9.74 6.23 -0.54
N LEU A 126 -10.34 7.39 -0.27
CA LEU A 126 -9.78 8.72 -0.51
C LEU A 126 -9.43 9.38 0.81
N SER A 127 -8.35 10.16 0.81
CA SER A 127 -8.06 11.05 1.93
C SER A 127 -9.18 12.08 2.08
N ARG A 128 -9.43 12.55 3.31
CA ARG A 128 -10.44 13.60 3.60
C ARG A 128 -10.24 14.88 2.78
N ALA A 129 -9.03 15.14 2.28
CA ALA A 129 -8.71 16.27 1.43
C ALA A 129 -9.08 16.05 -0.05
N ALA A 130 -8.99 14.81 -0.56
CA ALA A 130 -9.23 14.48 -1.97
C ALA A 130 -10.72 14.19 -2.28
N LEU A 131 -11.48 13.77 -1.27
CA LEU A 131 -12.89 13.44 -1.41
C LEU A 131 -13.76 14.64 -1.87
N PRO A 132 -13.66 15.85 -1.28
CA PRO A 132 -14.46 17.00 -1.72
C PRO A 132 -14.17 17.40 -3.17
N GLU A 133 -12.91 17.28 -3.61
CA GLU A 133 -12.52 17.58 -4.98
C GLU A 133 -13.15 16.58 -5.97
N LEU A 134 -13.09 15.28 -5.67
CA LEU A 134 -13.70 14.26 -6.51
C LEU A 134 -15.23 14.39 -6.54
N VAL A 135 -15.86 14.65 -5.39
CA VAL A 135 -17.31 14.93 -5.29
C VAL A 135 -17.68 16.09 -6.21
N GLY A 136 -16.92 17.19 -6.16
CA GLY A 136 -17.14 18.34 -7.03
C GLY A 136 -16.97 18.05 -8.53
N ARG A 137 -16.10 17.11 -8.90
CA ARG A 137 -15.92 16.67 -10.30
C ARG A 137 -17.02 15.72 -10.76
N VAL A 138 -17.41 14.77 -9.93
CA VAL A 138 -18.56 13.87 -10.21
C VAL A 138 -19.83 14.70 -10.32
N LYS A 139 -20.05 15.65 -9.42
CA LYS A 139 -21.17 16.61 -9.47
C LYS A 139 -21.23 17.37 -10.79
N ARG A 140 -20.08 17.91 -11.26
CA ARG A 140 -20.00 18.59 -12.55
C ARG A 140 -20.28 17.64 -13.71
N ALA A 141 -19.64 16.48 -13.75
CA ALA A 141 -19.87 15.50 -14.82
C ALA A 141 -21.33 15.05 -14.89
N LEU A 142 -21.99 14.81 -13.75
CA LEU A 142 -23.41 14.47 -13.70
C LEU A 142 -24.31 15.62 -14.18
N ALA A 143 -23.98 16.86 -13.80
CA ALA A 143 -24.69 18.05 -14.24
C ALA A 143 -24.52 18.29 -15.75
N ASP A 144 -23.30 18.13 -16.28
CA ASP A 144 -22.97 18.31 -17.70
C ASP A 144 -23.67 17.26 -18.57
N LEU A 145 -23.81 16.04 -18.05
CA LEU A 145 -24.57 14.96 -18.70
C LEU A 145 -26.10 15.14 -18.55
N GLY A 146 -26.57 16.15 -17.80
CA GLY A 146 -27.98 16.40 -17.56
C GLY A 146 -28.69 15.34 -16.74
N LEU A 147 -27.93 14.46 -16.07
CA LEU A 147 -28.49 13.38 -15.25
C LEU A 147 -29.00 13.97 -13.95
N ARG A 148 -30.27 13.72 -13.61
CA ARG A 148 -30.87 14.15 -12.33
C ARG A 148 -30.98 13.00 -11.33
N GLU A 149 -31.09 11.78 -11.85
CA GLU A 149 -31.17 10.56 -11.06
C GLU A 149 -30.13 9.58 -11.58
N VAL A 150 -29.41 8.94 -10.67
CA VAL A 150 -28.34 8.00 -10.99
C VAL A 150 -28.34 6.84 -10.02
N SER A 151 -27.84 5.69 -10.48
CA SER A 151 -27.54 4.56 -9.61
C SER A 151 -26.27 4.83 -8.81
N ASP A 152 -26.16 4.18 -7.64
CA ASP A 152 -24.93 4.26 -6.85
C ASP A 152 -23.74 3.65 -7.62
N GLY A 153 -23.98 2.60 -8.41
CA GLY A 153 -22.96 2.01 -9.29
C GLY A 153 -22.40 3.01 -10.31
N LEU A 154 -23.24 3.84 -10.92
CA LEU A 154 -22.77 4.88 -11.85
C LEU A 154 -21.95 5.97 -11.15
N ILE A 155 -22.36 6.38 -9.93
CA ILE A 155 -21.58 7.33 -9.12
C ILE A 155 -20.18 6.78 -8.86
N GLN A 156 -20.10 5.50 -8.49
CA GLN A 156 -18.87 4.77 -8.20
C GLN A 156 -17.98 4.64 -9.44
N GLU A 157 -18.53 4.20 -10.57
CA GLU A 157 -17.80 4.07 -11.83
C GLU A 157 -17.32 5.41 -12.38
N LEU A 158 -18.17 6.44 -12.32
CA LEU A 158 -17.82 7.79 -12.75
C LEU A 158 -16.76 8.40 -11.85
N GLY A 159 -16.84 8.16 -10.53
CA GLY A 159 -15.79 8.52 -9.58
C GLY A 159 -14.45 7.86 -9.96
N ALA A 160 -14.45 6.54 -10.20
CA ALA A 160 -13.26 5.81 -10.61
C ALA A 160 -12.74 6.26 -11.99
N HIS A 161 -13.62 6.62 -12.92
CA HIS A 161 -13.27 7.13 -14.24
C HIS A 161 -12.65 8.52 -14.17
N LEU A 162 -13.26 9.44 -13.43
CA LEU A 162 -12.74 10.80 -13.25
C LEU A 162 -11.43 10.80 -12.47
N LEU A 163 -11.28 9.90 -11.49
CA LEU A 163 -10.00 9.71 -10.79
C LEU A 163 -8.89 9.26 -11.75
N ARG A 164 -9.20 8.33 -12.67
CA ARG A 164 -8.29 7.93 -13.75
C ARG A 164 -7.96 9.07 -14.72
N ASN A 165 -8.94 9.92 -15.04
CA ASN A 165 -8.77 11.03 -15.99
C ASN A 165 -8.24 12.33 -15.37
N SER A 166 -8.26 12.53 -14.04
CA SER A 166 -7.59 13.69 -13.40
C SER A 166 -6.11 13.74 -13.72
N VAL A 167 -5.53 12.56 -13.92
CA VAL A 167 -4.13 12.37 -14.32
C VAL A 167 -3.92 12.81 -15.78
N ARG A 168 -4.98 12.84 -16.61
CA ARG A 168 -4.95 13.24 -18.03
C ARG A 168 -5.18 14.74 -18.24
N ASP A 169 -6.08 15.36 -17.48
CA ASP A 169 -6.42 16.79 -17.67
C ASP A 169 -5.34 17.77 -17.20
N SER A 170 -4.30 17.27 -16.51
CA SER A 170 -3.12 18.07 -16.15
C SER A 170 -2.12 18.23 -17.32
N ASP A 171 -2.29 17.44 -18.39
CA ASP A 171 -1.38 17.36 -19.55
C ASP A 171 -2.11 17.66 -20.87
N ALA A 172 -2.95 18.70 -20.89
CA ALA A 172 -3.45 19.27 -22.14
C ALA A 172 -2.36 20.11 -22.84
N GLU A 173 -1.19 19.52 -23.11
CA GLU A 173 -0.31 19.87 -24.22
C GLU A 173 0.69 18.72 -24.48
N GLN A 174 0.42 17.99 -25.57
CA GLN A 174 1.31 17.07 -26.29
C GLN A 174 1.44 15.62 -25.81
N GLY A 175 0.96 14.72 -26.67
CA GLY A 175 1.46 13.35 -26.79
C GLY A 175 0.64 12.33 -26.03
N VAL A 176 0.02 11.41 -26.77
CA VAL A 176 -0.68 10.21 -26.25
C VAL A 176 0.16 9.53 -25.16
N PRO A 177 -0.31 9.43 -23.90
CA PRO A 177 0.34 8.57 -22.90
C PRO A 177 -0.39 7.23 -22.84
N ASP A 178 0.40 6.18 -22.99
CA ASP A 178 0.06 4.78 -22.80
C ASP A 178 -0.47 4.52 -21.38
N ALA A 179 -1.22 3.44 -21.21
CA ALA A 179 -1.74 3.02 -19.91
C ALA A 179 -0.59 2.59 -18.99
N GLY A 180 -0.02 3.51 -18.22
CA GLY A 180 0.95 3.15 -17.18
C GLY A 180 2.11 4.13 -17.06
N ASP A 181 1.85 5.30 -16.49
CA ASP A 181 2.93 6.15 -16.00
C ASP A 181 3.39 5.65 -14.62
N VAL A 182 3.89 4.41 -14.64
CA VAL A 182 4.62 3.75 -13.56
C VAL A 182 6.07 4.17 -13.72
N ILE A 183 6.56 5.06 -12.87
CA ILE A 183 8.01 5.33 -12.80
C ILE A 183 8.67 4.05 -12.30
N GLY A 184 9.19 3.26 -13.24
CA GLY A 184 9.74 1.94 -12.99
C GLY A 184 11.07 2.01 -12.23
N PRO A 185 11.50 0.91 -11.58
CA PRO A 185 12.78 0.83 -10.87
C PRO A 185 14.00 1.27 -11.69
N ALA A 186 13.96 1.06 -13.01
CA ALA A 186 15.03 1.44 -13.94
C ALA A 186 15.19 2.96 -14.08
N GLU A 187 14.09 3.73 -14.07
CA GLU A 187 14.14 5.19 -14.18
C GLU A 187 14.71 5.84 -12.91
N TRP A 188 14.51 5.20 -11.76
CA TRP A 188 15.07 5.66 -10.50
C TRP A 188 16.57 5.47 -10.41
N SER A 189 17.13 4.45 -11.07
CA SER A 189 18.56 4.11 -10.97
C SER A 189 19.50 5.28 -11.33
N ALA A 190 19.08 6.18 -12.22
CA ALA A 190 19.84 7.37 -12.62
C ALA A 190 19.87 8.47 -11.54
N LEU A 191 18.96 8.44 -10.56
CA LEU A 191 18.84 9.43 -9.48
C LEU A 191 19.62 9.04 -8.22
N LEU A 192 20.18 7.82 -8.19
CA LEU A 192 20.78 7.20 -7.02
C LEU A 192 22.31 7.27 -7.05
N THR A 193 22.91 7.38 -5.87
CA THR A 193 24.37 7.29 -5.69
C THR A 193 24.85 5.84 -5.84
N ASP A 194 26.16 5.63 -6.00
CA ASP A 194 26.74 4.28 -6.12
C ASP A 194 26.42 3.39 -4.91
N ALA A 195 26.45 3.96 -3.70
CA ALA A 195 26.09 3.25 -2.48
C ALA A 195 24.60 2.85 -2.43
N GLN A 196 23.73 3.65 -3.02
CA GLN A 196 22.30 3.34 -3.12
C GLN A 196 22.05 2.29 -4.19
N ARG A 197 22.72 2.40 -5.34
CA ARG A 197 22.66 1.41 -6.42
C ARG A 197 23.12 0.04 -5.95
N ASP A 198 24.21 -0.04 -5.20
CA ASP A 198 24.70 -1.30 -4.62
C ASP A 198 23.64 -1.99 -3.73
N LEU A 199 22.85 -1.22 -2.96
CA LEU A 199 21.75 -1.77 -2.17
C LEU A 199 20.58 -2.24 -3.03
N LEU A 200 20.29 -1.57 -4.15
CA LEU A 200 19.27 -2.02 -5.10
C LEU A 200 19.73 -3.28 -5.85
N ASP A 201 20.97 -3.31 -6.32
CA ASP A 201 21.53 -4.41 -7.12
C ASP A 201 21.59 -5.71 -6.31
N ARG A 202 21.87 -5.62 -5.01
CA ARG A 202 21.83 -6.76 -4.08
C ARG A 202 20.41 -7.14 -3.66
N GLY A 203 19.42 -6.33 -4.01
CA GLY A 203 18.03 -6.48 -3.58
C GLY A 203 17.80 -6.21 -2.10
N ALA A 204 18.74 -5.54 -1.43
CA ALA A 204 18.57 -5.07 -0.05
C ALA A 204 17.54 -3.95 0.02
N VAL A 205 17.47 -3.13 -1.03
CA VAL A 205 16.46 -2.08 -1.18
C VAL A 205 15.69 -2.29 -2.46
N ARG A 206 14.37 -2.19 -2.41
CA ARG A 206 13.51 -2.24 -3.59
C ARG A 206 12.61 -1.03 -3.63
N LEU A 207 12.67 -0.29 -4.74
CA LEU A 207 11.72 0.78 -5.02
C LEU A 207 10.44 0.16 -5.58
N LEU A 208 9.31 0.46 -4.94
CA LEU A 208 8.03 -0.04 -5.41
C LEU A 208 7.39 0.95 -6.41
N PRO A 209 6.64 0.44 -7.41
CA PRO A 209 5.88 1.27 -8.34
C PRO A 209 5.01 2.32 -7.65
N ILE A 210 4.95 3.50 -8.25
CA ILE A 210 4.10 4.59 -7.77
C ILE A 210 2.75 4.50 -8.49
N SER A 211 1.70 4.21 -7.72
CA SER A 211 0.33 4.20 -8.23
C SER A 211 -0.14 5.64 -8.53
N ALA A 212 -0.95 5.79 -9.57
CA ALA A 212 -1.65 7.04 -9.87
C ALA A 212 -2.68 7.43 -8.79
N ILE A 213 -3.27 6.44 -8.12
CA ILE A 213 -4.31 6.62 -7.08
C ILE A 213 -3.67 7.04 -5.76
N PHE A 214 -2.48 6.52 -5.48
CA PHE A 214 -1.71 6.80 -4.27
C PHE A 214 -0.28 7.16 -4.66
N PRO A 215 -0.05 8.42 -5.06
CA PRO A 215 1.26 8.92 -5.49
C PRO A 215 2.15 9.11 -4.27
N ARG A 216 2.55 8.01 -3.63
CA ARG A 216 3.47 8.00 -2.49
C ARG A 216 4.75 7.24 -2.81
N ALA A 217 5.86 7.72 -2.26
CA ALA A 217 7.13 7.04 -2.31
C ALA A 217 7.10 5.80 -1.42
N ARG A 218 7.30 4.62 -2.01
CA ARG A 218 7.31 3.34 -1.32
C ARG A 218 8.66 2.66 -1.52
N ILE A 219 9.30 2.29 -0.41
CA ILE A 219 10.56 1.58 -0.44
C ILE A 219 10.50 0.38 0.48
N GLU A 220 11.07 -0.71 0.02
CA GLU A 220 11.20 -1.96 0.71
C GLU A 220 12.66 -2.19 1.10
N LEU A 221 12.90 -2.65 2.33
CA LEU A 221 14.19 -3.01 2.89
C LEU A 221 14.17 -4.48 3.28
N ASP A 222 15.02 -5.28 2.63
CA ASP A 222 15.27 -6.68 3.00
C ASP A 222 16.51 -6.77 3.90
N LEU A 223 16.28 -6.93 5.20
CA LEU A 223 17.32 -7.01 6.23
C LEU A 223 18.28 -8.18 6.00
N SER A 224 17.83 -9.28 5.39
CA SER A 224 18.69 -10.44 5.11
C SER A 224 19.75 -10.14 4.05
N ARG A 225 19.53 -9.12 3.22
CA ARG A 225 20.40 -8.73 2.11
C ARG A 225 21.21 -7.45 2.38
N VAL A 226 21.00 -6.81 3.53
CA VAL A 226 21.72 -5.57 3.92
C VAL A 226 23.23 -5.79 4.03
N ILE A 227 23.66 -6.98 4.43
CA ILE A 227 25.08 -7.31 4.56
C ILE A 227 25.56 -8.03 3.30
N PRO A 228 26.67 -7.58 2.68
CA PRO A 228 27.24 -8.23 1.49
C PRO A 228 27.47 -9.73 1.69
N ASP A 229 27.26 -10.52 0.62
CA ASP A 229 27.55 -11.96 0.62
C ASP A 229 29.03 -12.28 0.85
N ALA A 230 29.93 -11.31 0.64
CA ALA A 230 31.35 -11.43 0.93
C ALA A 230 31.66 -11.55 2.45
N VAL A 231 30.71 -11.22 3.33
CA VAL A 231 30.90 -11.34 4.77
C VAL A 231 30.57 -12.77 5.20
N GLN A 232 31.52 -13.42 5.85
CA GLN A 232 31.37 -14.81 6.29
C GLN A 232 30.28 -14.91 7.38
N ARG A 233 29.31 -15.81 7.15
CA ARG A 233 28.21 -16.11 8.08
C ARG A 233 28.58 -17.29 8.98
N PRO A 234 28.04 -17.39 10.21
CA PRO A 234 27.07 -16.49 10.83
C PRO A 234 27.66 -15.17 11.33
N LEU A 235 26.87 -14.10 11.27
CA LEU A 235 27.20 -12.74 11.66
C LEU A 235 26.96 -12.53 13.15
N ALA A 236 27.93 -11.90 13.82
CA ALA A 236 27.71 -11.34 15.14
C ALA A 236 26.99 -9.98 15.04
N GLU A 237 26.25 -9.62 16.08
CA GLU A 237 25.52 -8.36 16.18
C GLU A 237 26.42 -7.13 15.93
N ILE A 238 27.64 -7.14 16.49
CA ILE A 238 28.65 -6.08 16.31
C ILE A 238 29.05 -5.85 14.84
N VAL A 239 28.86 -6.85 13.98
CA VAL A 239 29.13 -6.76 12.54
C VAL A 239 27.87 -6.31 11.78
N PHE A 240 26.70 -6.77 12.22
CA PHE A 240 25.41 -6.47 11.59
C PHE A 240 24.94 -5.03 11.84
N LEU A 241 24.92 -4.57 13.10
CA LEU A 241 24.32 -3.27 13.47
C LEU A 241 24.97 -2.07 12.77
N PRO A 242 26.31 -1.97 12.63
CA PRO A 242 26.92 -0.89 11.86
C PRO A 242 26.56 -0.93 10.36
N GLY A 243 26.38 -2.14 9.80
CA GLY A 243 25.90 -2.33 8.43
C GLY A 243 24.47 -1.82 8.26
N LEU A 244 23.59 -2.16 9.21
CA LEU A 244 22.21 -1.68 9.25
C LEU A 244 22.14 -0.15 9.32
N HIS A 245 22.92 0.50 10.19
CA HIS A 245 22.93 1.97 10.27
C HIS A 245 23.32 2.63 8.94
N ARG A 246 24.31 2.09 8.23
CA ARG A 246 24.71 2.59 6.92
C ARG A 246 23.62 2.40 5.87
N ALA A 247 22.99 1.22 5.84
CA ALA A 247 21.89 0.94 4.94
C ALA A 247 20.69 1.86 5.21
N CYS A 248 20.33 2.08 6.47
CA CYS A 248 19.27 3.02 6.85
C CYS A 248 19.57 4.46 6.40
N GLY A 249 20.83 4.90 6.48
CA GLY A 249 21.23 6.21 5.96
C GLY A 249 21.04 6.33 4.45
N ALA A 250 21.53 5.34 3.68
CA ALA A 250 21.38 5.31 2.23
C ALA A 250 19.90 5.21 1.80
N LEU A 251 19.11 4.43 2.54
CA LEU A 251 17.67 4.25 2.35
C LEU A 251 16.89 5.55 2.63
N ARG A 252 17.20 6.25 3.73
CA ARG A 252 16.64 7.57 4.02
C ARG A 252 16.88 8.53 2.86
N ASP A 253 18.12 8.62 2.39
CA ASP A 253 18.48 9.53 1.31
C ASP A 253 17.80 9.14 -0.01
N THR A 254 17.59 7.83 -0.23
CA THR A 254 16.82 7.31 -1.36
C THR A 254 15.37 7.76 -1.27
N LEU A 255 14.74 7.59 -0.09
CA LEU A 255 13.35 7.98 0.16
C LEU A 255 13.13 9.49 -0.05
N VAL A 256 14.05 10.32 0.44
CA VAL A 256 14.01 11.78 0.25
C VAL A 256 14.11 12.13 -1.24
N ARG A 257 15.01 11.50 -1.99
CA ARG A 257 15.18 11.74 -3.44
C ARG A 257 13.97 11.29 -4.25
N VAL A 258 13.49 10.07 -4.02
CA VAL A 258 12.32 9.51 -4.71
C VAL A 258 11.08 10.37 -4.43
N ARG A 259 10.86 10.76 -3.17
CA ARG A 259 9.75 11.63 -2.81
C ARG A 259 9.90 13.04 -3.41
N GLY A 260 11.10 13.63 -3.37
CA GLY A 260 11.35 14.95 -3.95
C GLY A 260 11.03 14.97 -5.45
N GLU A 261 11.47 13.94 -6.17
CA GLU A 261 11.16 13.78 -7.59
C GLU A 261 9.67 13.53 -7.84
N LEU A 262 9.03 12.71 -7.01
CA LEU A 262 7.61 12.46 -7.09
C LEU A 262 6.79 13.73 -6.86
N CYS A 263 7.11 14.52 -5.83
CA CYS A 263 6.44 15.79 -5.56
C CYS A 263 6.71 16.83 -6.67
N ARG A 264 7.87 16.78 -7.32
CA ARG A 264 8.20 17.62 -8.47
C ARG A 264 7.30 17.31 -9.66
N ARG A 265 7.07 16.02 -9.96
CA ARG A 265 6.20 15.57 -11.06
C ARG A 265 4.72 15.66 -10.71
N ARG A 266 4.36 15.42 -9.44
CA ARG A 266 2.99 15.40 -8.93
C ARG A 266 2.92 16.14 -7.58
N PRO A 267 2.64 17.45 -7.57
CA PRO A 267 2.60 18.24 -6.34
C PRO A 267 1.64 17.71 -5.27
N GLN A 268 0.54 17.07 -5.68
CA GLN A 268 -0.43 16.41 -4.79
C GLN A 268 0.19 15.26 -3.96
N ALA A 269 1.30 14.66 -4.41
CA ALA A 269 2.05 13.63 -3.70
C ALA A 269 2.56 14.10 -2.33
N ALA A 270 2.73 15.42 -2.13
CA ALA A 270 3.20 15.99 -0.87
C ALA A 270 2.26 15.68 0.30
N GLN A 271 0.97 15.45 0.03
CA GLN A 271 -0.05 15.15 1.04
C GLN A 271 0.00 13.69 1.54
N PHE A 272 0.70 12.80 0.84
CA PHE A 272 0.75 11.37 1.20
C PHE A 272 2.03 11.06 1.98
N PRO A 273 1.99 10.27 3.06
CA PRO A 273 3.20 9.85 3.77
C PRO A 273 4.07 8.95 2.90
N GLY A 274 5.38 8.96 3.14
CA GLY A 274 6.26 7.93 2.58
C GLY A 274 5.99 6.60 3.26
N HIS A 275 6.31 5.48 2.60
CA HIS A 275 6.14 4.17 3.20
C HIS A 275 7.46 3.38 3.11
N LEU A 276 7.96 2.98 4.27
CA LEU A 276 9.02 1.99 4.40
C LEU A 276 8.48 0.61 4.80
N ILE A 277 8.76 -0.39 4.00
CA ILE A 277 8.43 -1.80 4.27
C ILE A 277 9.72 -2.52 4.70
N VAL A 278 9.77 -3.05 5.91
CA VAL A 278 10.92 -3.82 6.41
C VAL A 278 10.57 -5.30 6.37
N LYS A 279 11.42 -6.10 5.73
CA LYS A 279 11.23 -7.55 5.56
C LYS A 279 12.54 -8.31 5.76
N GLY A 280 12.46 -9.63 5.77
CA GLY A 280 13.64 -10.49 5.93
C GLY A 280 14.16 -10.59 7.36
N MET A 281 13.40 -10.10 8.35
CA MET A 281 13.74 -10.19 9.78
C MET A 281 13.99 -11.65 10.18
N GLU A 282 13.07 -12.57 9.85
CA GLU A 282 13.21 -13.98 10.23
C GLU A 282 14.42 -14.65 9.59
N ILE A 283 14.61 -14.46 8.29
CA ILE A 283 15.71 -15.06 7.53
C ILE A 283 17.06 -14.56 8.08
N LEU A 284 17.13 -13.30 8.48
CA LEU A 284 18.30 -12.75 9.17
C LEU A 284 18.61 -13.53 10.46
N PHE A 285 17.62 -13.71 11.35
CA PHE A 285 17.82 -14.40 12.63
C PHE A 285 18.05 -15.92 12.49
N GLU A 286 17.37 -16.58 11.55
CA GLU A 286 17.43 -18.03 11.39
C GLU A 286 18.66 -18.48 10.60
N SER A 287 19.12 -17.68 9.63
CA SER A 287 20.13 -18.12 8.65
C SER A 287 21.39 -17.26 8.58
N HIS A 288 21.38 -16.05 9.14
CA HIS A 288 22.48 -15.10 8.97
C HIS A 288 23.18 -14.73 10.27
N LEU A 289 22.48 -14.71 11.40
CA LEU A 289 23.05 -14.40 12.71
C LEU A 289 23.54 -15.67 13.45
N VAL A 290 24.47 -15.48 14.39
CA VAL A 290 24.91 -16.56 15.30
C VAL A 290 23.70 -17.08 16.08
N PRO A 291 23.55 -18.40 16.32
CA PRO A 291 22.44 -18.93 17.08
C PRO A 291 22.28 -18.24 18.44
N MET A 292 21.14 -17.61 18.66
CA MET A 292 20.85 -16.83 19.88
C MET A 292 19.80 -17.52 20.73
N ARG A 293 19.80 -17.25 22.03
CA ARG A 293 18.65 -17.61 22.86
C ARG A 293 17.49 -16.70 22.46
N ARG A 294 16.29 -17.23 22.59
CA ARG A 294 15.06 -16.54 22.20
C ARG A 294 14.92 -15.12 22.77
N ARG A 295 15.26 -14.96 24.06
CA ARG A 295 15.20 -13.65 24.73
C ARG A 295 16.15 -12.63 24.11
N ASP A 296 17.33 -13.07 23.69
CA ASP A 296 18.34 -12.20 23.09
C ASP A 296 17.94 -11.80 21.66
N ALA A 297 17.33 -12.73 20.91
CA ALA A 297 16.72 -12.44 19.61
C ALA A 297 15.58 -11.41 19.73
N ASP A 298 14.70 -11.54 20.74
CA ASP A 298 13.61 -10.59 20.97
C ASP A 298 14.12 -9.18 21.30
N VAL A 299 15.24 -9.06 22.02
CA VAL A 299 15.89 -7.77 22.30
C VAL A 299 16.47 -7.17 21.03
N LEU A 300 17.19 -7.97 20.23
CA LEU A 300 17.78 -7.49 18.99
C LEU A 300 16.73 -7.09 17.94
N VAL A 301 15.59 -7.78 17.87
CA VAL A 301 14.46 -7.37 17.01
C VAL A 301 13.97 -5.96 17.38
N ARG A 302 13.80 -5.67 18.68
CA ARG A 302 13.38 -4.34 19.15
C ARG A 302 14.42 -3.29 18.82
N GLU A 303 15.69 -3.60 19.04
CA GLU A 303 16.80 -2.70 18.72
C GLU A 303 16.87 -2.40 17.22
N VAL A 304 16.66 -3.40 16.36
CA VAL A 304 16.59 -3.20 14.90
C VAL A 304 15.42 -2.29 14.52
N ASP A 305 14.22 -2.49 15.08
CA ASP A 305 13.07 -1.62 14.81
C ASP A 305 13.31 -0.18 15.28
N GLU A 306 13.89 -0.02 16.48
CA GLU A 306 14.28 1.30 17.02
C GLU A 306 15.32 1.99 16.15
N ILE A 307 16.35 1.27 15.68
CA ILE A 307 17.38 1.80 14.79
C ILE A 307 16.75 2.26 13.47
N VAL A 308 15.90 1.44 12.86
CA VAL A 308 15.25 1.78 11.58
C VAL A 308 14.37 3.02 11.75
N ARG A 309 13.54 3.07 12.80
CA ARG A 309 12.69 4.23 13.09
C ARG A 309 13.50 5.49 13.39
N ALA A 310 14.53 5.40 14.22
CA ALA A 310 15.37 6.53 14.60
C ALA A 310 16.29 7.02 13.47
N ALA A 311 16.67 6.15 12.54
CA ALA A 311 17.51 6.52 11.42
C ALA A 311 16.72 7.14 10.26
N ILE A 312 15.46 6.70 10.07
CA ILE A 312 14.65 7.05 8.90
C ILE A 312 13.50 7.97 9.31
N VAL A 313 12.55 7.49 10.11
CA VAL A 313 11.29 8.20 10.42
C VAL A 313 11.54 9.57 11.06
N THR A 314 12.48 9.65 12.01
CA THR A 314 12.74 10.90 12.74
C THR A 314 13.62 11.89 11.97
N ARG A 315 14.22 11.47 10.85
CA ARG A 315 15.25 12.25 10.11
C ARG A 315 14.83 12.64 8.70
N VAL A 316 13.61 12.33 8.29
CA VAL A 316 13.04 12.80 7.03
C VAL A 316 12.14 14.02 7.25
N PRO A 317 12.02 14.93 6.27
CA PRO A 317 11.21 16.14 6.40
C PRO A 317 9.71 15.91 6.14
N PHE A 318 9.24 14.66 6.18
CA PHE A 318 7.87 14.26 5.89
C PHE A 318 7.46 13.03 6.70
N GLU A 319 6.16 12.81 6.84
CA GLU A 319 5.64 11.64 7.55
C GLU A 319 5.99 10.33 6.82
N VAL A 320 6.43 9.33 7.58
CA VAL A 320 6.75 7.99 7.06
C VAL A 320 6.05 6.93 7.88
N THR A 321 5.24 6.13 7.20
CA THR A 321 4.65 4.90 7.73
C THR A 321 5.66 3.77 7.61
N VAL A 322 5.84 2.98 8.68
CA VAL A 322 6.73 1.83 8.70
C VAL A 322 5.93 0.56 8.95
N SER A 323 5.97 -0.36 7.99
CA SER A 323 5.39 -1.69 8.11
C SER A 323 6.49 -2.73 8.19
N THR A 324 6.46 -3.56 9.23
CA THR A 324 7.47 -4.59 9.48
C THR A 324 6.83 -5.96 9.24
N HIS A 325 7.24 -6.66 8.19
CA HIS A 325 6.80 -8.03 7.93
C HIS A 325 7.62 -8.99 8.78
N ALA A 326 7.07 -9.32 9.94
CA ALA A 326 7.48 -10.48 10.73
C ALA A 326 6.31 -11.46 10.72
N ARG A 327 6.32 -12.36 9.73
CA ARG A 327 5.29 -13.36 9.42
C ARG A 327 3.87 -12.85 9.20
#